data_AF-A0A8B8DB94-F1
#
_entry.id   AF-A0A8B8DB94-F1
#
_cell.length_a   1.000
_cell.length_b   1.000
_cell.length_c   1.000
_cell.angle_alpha   90.00
_cell.angle_beta   90.00
_cell.angle_gamma   90.00
#
_symmetry.space_group_name_H-M   'P 1'
#
loop_
_entity.id
_entity.type
_entity.pdbx_description
1 polymer ?
#
loop_
_entity_poly.entity_id
_entity_poly.type
_entity_poly.pdbx_seq_one_letter_code
_entity_poly.pdbx_strand_id
1 'polypeptide(L)'
;MSNQNKDDKVHKYCIRLLFEDKNVLSKHSSEDVSTARNEFELLLEKTAHQTTTSLPPKSSEEIRTNRPEKLARDASIRRRTGIKKRLSMTVRKSRPEPSKPERSEPSPESKENQKLKHENEMLRLQVDELTTRLSKFASDKLTDGNPNFADLSDKNRPTKIGEKFGMVYDEEWSDAYEEIQSLLKLSDTEVYEVLLNIVIAGDRFCREVSQSQLSSIEKGMKEPMLRPQWFSDGKEYSVAELEASPNFTASLKKFAKDFRRGTAVASVVPLCTIFKDGKFKELRDWDVYKMESLNLYIDACIECLWLMNVQDPPMYITCLNKGDNYEPAHFNMFLVKGKEVEYTVWPAVFLHEGGPLVSKGYVKPKEQLQ
;
A
#
# COMPACT_ATOMS: atom_id res chain seq x y z
N MET A 1 13.39 36.00 -33.99
CA MET A 1 13.73 34.56 -33.95
C MET A 1 14.70 34.22 -32.81
N SER A 2 14.42 34.61 -31.55
CA SER A 2 15.41 34.45 -30.46
C SER A 2 14.89 33.85 -29.14
N ASN A 3 13.57 33.65 -28.95
CA ASN A 3 13.05 33.15 -27.67
C ASN A 3 12.69 31.65 -27.72
N GLN A 4 12.09 31.16 -28.81
CA GLN A 4 11.77 29.72 -28.95
C GLN A 4 12.98 28.79 -28.85
N ASN A 5 14.17 29.26 -29.26
CA ASN A 5 15.38 28.45 -29.33
C ASN A 5 16.18 28.41 -28.01
N LYS A 6 15.82 29.26 -27.04
CA LYS A 6 16.37 29.22 -25.67
C LYS A 6 15.57 28.25 -24.79
N ASP A 7 14.24 28.30 -24.89
CA ASP A 7 13.35 27.43 -24.12
C ASP A 7 13.54 25.94 -24.47
N ASP A 8 13.77 25.63 -25.76
CA ASP A 8 14.02 24.24 -26.21
C ASP A 8 15.38 23.70 -25.73
N LYS A 9 16.38 24.57 -25.53
CA LYS A 9 17.68 24.19 -24.96
C LYS A 9 17.62 23.95 -23.46
N VAL A 10 16.87 24.78 -22.73
CA VAL A 10 16.66 24.62 -21.29
C VAL A 10 15.85 23.35 -21.01
N HIS A 11 14.81 23.09 -21.79
CA HIS A 11 14.00 21.88 -21.66
C HIS A 11 14.81 20.60 -21.92
N LYS A 12 15.62 20.57 -22.98
CA LYS A 12 16.53 19.43 -23.27
C LYS A 12 17.62 19.26 -22.21
N TYR A 13 18.11 20.34 -21.61
CA TYR A 13 19.10 20.28 -20.53
C TYR A 13 18.50 19.75 -19.23
N CYS A 14 17.30 20.19 -18.85
CA CYS A 14 16.58 19.68 -17.69
C CYS A 14 16.22 18.19 -17.84
N ILE A 15 15.80 17.76 -19.03
CA ILE A 15 15.58 16.33 -19.31
C ILE A 15 16.88 15.55 -19.14
N ARG A 16 18.01 16.05 -19.65
CA ARG A 16 19.31 15.38 -19.52
C ARG A 16 19.75 15.23 -18.06
N LEU A 17 19.52 16.22 -17.20
CA LEU A 17 19.82 16.17 -15.76
C LEU A 17 18.94 15.16 -14.99
N LEU A 18 17.74 14.86 -15.49
CA LEU A 18 16.82 13.88 -14.89
C LEU A 18 17.21 12.42 -15.20
N PHE A 19 18.09 12.20 -16.18
CA PHE A 19 18.53 10.87 -16.62
C PHE A 19 20.03 10.59 -16.43
N GLU A 20 20.82 11.54 -15.92
CA GLU A 20 22.24 11.33 -15.63
C GLU A 20 22.49 10.86 -14.19
N ASP A 21 23.43 9.92 -14.06
CA ASP A 21 23.80 9.22 -12.84
C ASP A 21 24.33 10.18 -11.76
N LYS A 22 24.05 9.94 -10.47
CA LYS A 22 24.38 10.87 -9.37
C LYS A 22 25.86 11.27 -9.28
N ASN A 23 26.76 10.45 -9.82
CA ASN A 23 28.20 10.72 -9.86
C ASN A 23 28.63 11.74 -10.95
N VAL A 24 27.80 11.98 -11.98
CA VAL A 24 28.09 12.91 -13.08
C VAL A 24 27.70 14.36 -12.73
N LEU A 25 26.66 14.54 -11.90
CA LEU A 25 26.17 15.85 -11.43
C LEU A 25 27.20 16.65 -10.59
N SER A 26 28.27 16.01 -10.10
CA SER A 26 29.35 16.68 -9.37
C SER A 26 30.26 17.58 -10.25
N LYS A 27 30.09 17.55 -11.58
CA LYS A 27 30.96 18.27 -12.54
C LYS A 27 30.36 19.56 -13.12
N HIS A 28 29.15 19.95 -12.76
CA HIS A 28 28.54 21.19 -13.26
C HIS A 28 28.91 22.40 -12.39
N SER A 29 29.20 23.53 -13.04
CA SER A 29 29.59 24.78 -12.39
C SER A 29 28.47 25.30 -11.49
N SER A 30 28.85 25.82 -10.32
CA SER A 30 27.96 26.48 -9.35
C SER A 30 27.11 27.59 -9.97
N GLU A 31 27.58 28.25 -11.03
CA GLU A 31 26.86 29.34 -11.69
C GLU A 31 25.69 28.83 -12.54
N ASP A 32 25.83 27.66 -13.18
CA ASP A 32 24.81 27.09 -14.09
C ASP A 32 23.57 26.63 -13.31
N VAL A 33 23.77 26.08 -12.12
CA VAL A 33 22.68 25.62 -11.23
C VAL A 33 21.92 26.80 -10.61
N SER A 34 22.63 27.87 -10.25
CA SER A 34 22.03 29.08 -9.67
C SER A 34 21.16 29.84 -10.68
N THR A 35 21.59 29.86 -11.95
CA THR A 35 20.87 30.53 -13.04
C THR A 35 19.57 29.80 -13.36
N ALA A 36 19.61 28.46 -13.47
CA ALA A 36 18.43 27.64 -13.73
C ALA A 36 17.38 27.73 -12.61
N ARG A 37 17.84 27.83 -11.34
CA ARG A 37 16.95 27.99 -10.18
C ARG A 37 16.23 29.34 -10.18
N ASN A 38 16.95 30.42 -10.50
CA ASN A 38 16.37 31.77 -10.53
C ASN A 38 15.36 31.93 -11.67
N GLU A 39 15.60 31.31 -12.83
CA GLU A 39 14.65 31.34 -13.96
C GLU A 39 13.37 30.53 -13.67
N PHE A 40 13.48 29.44 -12.89
CA PHE A 40 12.33 28.63 -12.47
C PHE A 40 11.42 29.36 -11.47
N GLU A 41 11.99 30.06 -10.49
CA GLU A 41 11.21 30.89 -9.55
C GLU A 41 10.45 32.02 -10.27
N LEU A 42 11.06 32.62 -11.29
CA LEU A 42 10.44 33.68 -12.09
C LEU A 42 9.25 33.18 -12.95
N LEU A 43 9.23 31.89 -13.28
CA LEU A 43 8.12 31.23 -13.97
C LEU A 43 6.95 30.90 -13.03
N LEU A 44 7.24 30.58 -11.76
CA LEU A 44 6.24 30.33 -10.72
C LEU A 44 5.49 31.61 -10.31
N GLU A 45 6.19 32.74 -10.20
CA GLU A 45 5.53 34.03 -9.91
C GLU A 45 4.56 34.48 -11.03
N LYS A 46 4.91 34.23 -12.30
CA LYS A 46 4.06 34.57 -13.44
C LYS A 46 2.77 33.75 -13.52
N THR A 47 2.79 32.51 -13.05
CA THR A 47 1.62 31.63 -13.04
C THR A 47 0.69 31.93 -11.87
N ALA A 48 1.23 32.32 -10.71
CA ALA A 48 0.44 32.69 -9.54
C ALA A 48 -0.42 33.97 -9.73
N HIS A 49 0.02 34.91 -10.57
CA HIS A 49 -0.71 36.17 -10.82
C HIS A 49 -1.87 36.05 -11.83
N GLN A 50 -2.04 34.91 -12.49
CA GLN A 50 -3.15 34.71 -13.45
C GLN A 50 -4.42 34.10 -12.82
N THR A 51 -4.33 33.54 -11.60
CA THR A 51 -5.42 32.76 -11.00
C THR A 51 -6.32 33.55 -10.03
N THR A 52 -6.01 34.82 -9.72
CA THR A 52 -6.68 35.58 -8.64
C THR A 52 -7.90 36.43 -9.06
N THR A 53 -8.35 36.37 -10.31
CA THR A 53 -9.53 37.14 -10.77
C THR A 53 -10.58 36.27 -11.47
N SER A 54 -11.36 35.48 -10.70
CA SER A 54 -12.81 35.29 -10.91
C SER A 54 -13.37 34.16 -10.01
N LEU A 55 -14.28 34.49 -9.07
CA LEU A 55 -15.58 33.83 -8.81
C LEU A 55 -16.14 34.18 -7.40
N PRO A 56 -17.47 34.45 -7.26
CA PRO A 56 -18.14 34.77 -5.98
C PRO A 56 -18.81 33.53 -5.31
N PRO A 57 -19.28 33.61 -4.04
CA PRO A 57 -19.63 32.45 -3.24
C PRO A 57 -21.11 32.04 -3.35
N LYS A 58 -21.40 30.74 -3.14
CA LYS A 58 -22.76 30.21 -2.93
C LYS A 58 -22.87 29.36 -1.65
N SER A 59 -24.08 29.41 -1.13
CA SER A 59 -24.56 29.12 0.21
C SER A 59 -24.88 27.65 0.52
N SER A 60 -24.97 27.41 1.83
CA SER A 60 -25.42 26.25 2.61
C SER A 60 -26.77 25.64 2.23
N GLU A 61 -26.86 24.30 2.27
CA GLU A 61 -28.09 23.58 2.66
C GLU A 61 -27.79 22.16 3.20
N GLU A 62 -28.50 21.79 4.26
CA GLU A 62 -28.41 20.56 5.07
C GLU A 62 -29.03 19.35 4.35
N ILE A 63 -28.44 18.14 4.47
CA ILE A 63 -29.21 16.89 4.34
C ILE A 63 -28.84 15.87 5.42
N ARG A 64 -29.93 15.37 6.03
CA ARG A 64 -30.09 14.48 7.16
C ARG A 64 -29.54 13.06 6.95
N THR A 65 -29.17 12.48 8.09
CA THR A 65 -28.92 11.07 8.40
C THR A 65 -30.02 10.12 7.89
N ASN A 66 -29.62 8.96 7.37
CA ASN A 66 -30.32 7.69 7.63
C ASN A 66 -29.45 6.45 7.32
N ARG A 67 -29.35 5.58 8.33
CA ARG A 67 -28.76 4.24 8.33
C ARG A 67 -29.83 3.22 7.89
N PRO A 68 -29.43 2.09 7.29
CA PRO A 68 -29.98 0.83 7.80
C PRO A 68 -28.91 -0.26 8.02
N GLU A 69 -29.20 -1.07 9.03
CA GLU A 69 -28.47 -2.25 9.50
C GLU A 69 -28.51 -3.39 8.48
N LYS A 70 -27.42 -4.17 8.39
CA LYS A 70 -27.48 -5.56 7.94
C LYS A 70 -26.53 -6.44 8.75
N LEU A 71 -27.17 -7.27 9.57
CA LEU A 71 -26.66 -8.43 10.28
C LEU A 71 -26.34 -9.59 9.31
N ALA A 72 -25.53 -10.52 9.83
CA ALA A 72 -25.21 -11.87 9.34
C ALA A 72 -23.98 -12.00 8.44
N ARG A 73 -22.86 -12.39 9.06
CA ARG A 73 -22.02 -13.57 8.73
C ARG A 73 -20.76 -13.51 9.60
N ASP A 74 -20.65 -14.43 10.55
CA ASP A 74 -19.37 -15.09 10.92
C ASP A 74 -19.61 -16.15 12.00
N ALA A 75 -20.33 -17.18 11.60
CA ALA A 75 -20.35 -18.47 12.26
C ALA A 75 -19.60 -19.47 11.36
N SER A 76 -18.26 -19.52 11.46
CA SER A 76 -17.50 -20.64 10.86
C SER A 76 -16.13 -20.97 11.44
N ILE A 77 -15.69 -20.38 12.55
CA ILE A 77 -14.42 -20.79 13.19
C ILE A 77 -14.69 -21.26 14.61
N ARG A 78 -15.34 -22.42 14.75
CA ARG A 78 -15.40 -23.22 16.00
C ARG A 78 -15.88 -24.64 15.69
N ARG A 79 -15.13 -25.36 14.86
CA ARG A 79 -15.27 -26.83 14.69
C ARG A 79 -13.88 -27.45 14.64
N ARG A 80 -13.26 -27.64 15.81
CA ARG A 80 -12.23 -28.67 16.04
C ARG A 80 -11.85 -28.67 17.53
N THR A 81 -12.66 -29.35 18.33
CA THR A 81 -12.27 -30.06 19.57
C THR A 81 -13.55 -30.62 20.19
N GLY A 82 -13.85 -31.90 19.94
CA GLY A 82 -15.07 -32.50 20.48
C GLY A 82 -15.40 -33.89 19.94
N ILE A 83 -14.42 -34.78 19.86
CA ILE A 83 -14.68 -36.22 19.70
C ILE A 83 -14.03 -36.92 20.88
N LYS A 84 -14.84 -37.29 21.88
CA LYS A 84 -14.72 -38.51 22.71
C LYS A 84 -15.72 -38.46 23.88
N LYS A 85 -16.88 -39.07 23.65
CA LYS A 85 -17.48 -40.15 24.47
C LYS A 85 -19.00 -40.17 24.28
N ARG A 86 -19.42 -41.05 23.37
CA ARG A 86 -20.77 -41.61 23.35
C ARG A 86 -20.58 -43.13 23.40
N LEU A 87 -20.89 -43.72 24.55
CA LEU A 87 -21.22 -45.13 24.84
C LEU A 87 -21.47 -45.10 26.36
N SER A 88 -22.61 -45.51 26.93
CA SER A 88 -23.63 -46.48 26.54
C SER A 88 -24.90 -46.19 27.36
N MET A 89 -26.07 -46.67 26.93
CA MET A 89 -26.92 -47.53 27.77
C MET A 89 -28.15 -48.00 27.00
N THR A 90 -28.23 -49.32 26.91
CA THR A 90 -29.40 -50.13 26.58
C THR A 90 -30.29 -50.30 27.82
N VAL A 91 -31.55 -50.58 27.55
CA VAL A 91 -32.77 -50.56 28.38
C VAL A 91 -32.93 -51.74 29.38
N ARG A 92 -33.74 -51.49 30.46
CA ARG A 92 -34.46 -52.39 31.43
C ARG A 92 -33.62 -52.96 32.60
N LYS A 93 -34.06 -53.01 33.88
CA LYS A 93 -35.37 -53.26 34.53
C LYS A 93 -35.33 -52.93 36.05
N SER A 94 -36.39 -52.28 36.56
CA SER A 94 -37.07 -52.36 37.88
C SER A 94 -36.35 -52.49 39.26
N ARG A 95 -36.61 -51.47 40.13
CA ARG A 95 -36.91 -51.46 41.61
C ARG A 95 -35.72 -51.54 42.62
N PRO A 96 -35.78 -50.98 43.86
CA PRO A 96 -36.75 -50.08 44.52
C PRO A 96 -36.20 -48.66 44.83
N GLU A 97 -37.08 -47.77 45.30
CA GLU A 97 -36.76 -46.42 45.77
C GLU A 97 -35.65 -46.39 46.83
N PRO A 98 -34.67 -45.48 46.72
CA PRO A 98 -33.80 -45.15 47.83
C PRO A 98 -34.47 -44.10 48.72
N SER A 99 -34.53 -44.47 50.00
CA SER A 99 -34.60 -43.61 51.16
C SER A 99 -33.98 -42.20 50.96
N LYS A 100 -34.68 -41.20 51.52
CA LYS A 100 -34.28 -39.80 51.73
C LYS A 100 -32.77 -39.54 51.58
N PRO A 101 -32.34 -38.58 50.74
CA PRO A 101 -30.94 -38.18 50.72
C PRO A 101 -30.63 -37.49 52.05
N GLU A 102 -29.91 -38.20 52.90
CA GLU A 102 -29.15 -37.62 53.99
C GLU A 102 -28.24 -36.55 53.39
N ARG A 103 -28.47 -35.28 53.76
CA ARG A 103 -27.66 -34.16 53.29
C ARG A 103 -26.31 -34.25 54.00
N SER A 104 -25.46 -35.15 53.53
CA SER A 104 -24.07 -35.22 53.96
C SER A 104 -23.41 -33.91 53.57
N GLU A 105 -23.00 -33.14 54.58
CA GLU A 105 -22.12 -32.01 54.33
C GLU A 105 -20.90 -32.52 53.55
N PRO A 106 -20.48 -31.84 52.47
CA PRO A 106 -19.33 -32.29 51.72
C PRO A 106 -18.14 -32.31 52.67
N SER A 107 -17.44 -33.46 52.72
CA SER A 107 -16.28 -33.65 53.59
C SER A 107 -15.26 -32.52 53.35
N PRO A 108 -14.44 -32.16 54.35
CA PRO A 108 -13.43 -31.12 54.20
C PRO A 108 -12.56 -31.30 52.96
N GLU A 109 -12.17 -32.56 52.68
CA GLU A 109 -11.42 -32.95 51.48
C GLU A 109 -12.18 -32.72 50.17
N SER A 110 -13.50 -32.89 50.15
CA SER A 110 -14.34 -32.61 48.97
C SER A 110 -14.39 -31.11 48.67
N LYS A 111 -14.53 -30.28 49.72
CA LYS A 111 -14.51 -28.81 49.60
C LYS A 111 -13.12 -28.32 49.16
N GLU A 112 -12.06 -28.91 49.67
CA GLU A 112 -10.68 -28.57 49.30
C GLU A 112 -10.33 -29.01 47.87
N ASN A 113 -10.74 -30.21 47.46
CA ASN A 113 -10.58 -30.66 46.07
C ASN A 113 -11.38 -29.80 45.07
N GLN A 114 -12.55 -29.28 45.46
CA GLN A 114 -13.30 -28.34 44.62
C GLN A 114 -12.57 -26.99 44.49
N LYS A 115 -12.00 -26.47 45.59
CA LYS A 115 -11.17 -25.25 45.54
C LYS A 115 -9.94 -25.43 44.66
N LEU A 116 -9.20 -26.52 44.83
CA LEU A 116 -8.01 -26.83 44.03
C LEU A 116 -8.33 -27.00 42.54
N LYS A 117 -9.50 -27.57 42.20
CA LYS A 117 -9.95 -27.67 40.81
C LYS A 117 -10.27 -26.31 40.21
N HIS A 118 -10.96 -25.45 40.96
CA HIS A 118 -11.28 -24.11 40.52
C HIS A 118 -10.02 -23.26 40.33
N GLU A 119 -9.07 -23.36 41.25
CA GLU A 119 -7.77 -22.68 41.14
C GLU A 119 -6.96 -23.18 39.94
N ASN A 120 -6.93 -24.50 39.68
CA ASN A 120 -6.31 -25.06 38.47
C ASN A 120 -6.98 -24.56 37.18
N GLU A 121 -8.31 -24.43 37.17
CA GLU A 121 -9.03 -23.91 36.01
C GLU A 121 -8.70 -22.43 35.77
N MET A 122 -8.64 -21.62 36.82
CA MET A 122 -8.22 -20.22 36.76
C MET A 122 -6.77 -20.09 36.29
N LEU A 123 -5.85 -20.92 36.79
CA LEU A 123 -4.45 -20.95 36.35
C LEU A 123 -4.33 -21.35 34.88
N ARG A 124 -5.14 -22.30 34.40
CA ARG A 124 -5.17 -22.66 32.98
C ARG A 124 -5.64 -21.50 32.10
N LEU A 125 -6.68 -20.79 32.52
CA LEU A 125 -7.16 -19.61 31.81
C LEU A 125 -6.09 -18.50 31.76
N GLN A 126 -5.37 -18.28 32.85
CA GLN A 126 -4.26 -17.32 32.88
C GLN A 126 -3.09 -17.75 31.98
N VAL A 127 -2.73 -19.04 31.99
CA VAL A 127 -1.71 -19.58 31.08
C VAL A 127 -2.14 -19.41 29.63
N ASP A 128 -3.39 -19.68 29.28
CA ASP A 128 -3.91 -19.51 27.91
C ASP A 128 -3.91 -18.02 27.50
N GLU A 129 -4.33 -17.12 28.39
CA GLU A 129 -4.30 -15.67 28.16
C GLU A 129 -2.86 -15.18 27.95
N LEU A 130 -1.95 -15.53 28.85
CA LEU A 130 -0.53 -15.16 28.76
C LEU A 130 0.11 -15.74 27.51
N THR A 131 -0.17 -17.00 27.18
CA THR A 131 0.32 -17.65 25.95
C THR A 131 -0.21 -16.94 24.71
N THR A 132 -1.49 -16.54 24.71
CA THR A 132 -2.10 -15.78 23.61
C THR A 132 -1.44 -14.41 23.46
N ARG A 133 -1.22 -13.69 24.57
CA ARG A 133 -0.53 -12.40 24.57
C ARG A 133 0.92 -12.52 24.11
N LEU A 134 1.64 -13.52 24.60
CA LEU A 134 3.03 -13.77 24.23
C LEU A 134 3.15 -14.16 22.75
N SER A 135 2.24 -15.00 22.25
CA SER A 135 2.19 -15.37 20.83
C SER A 135 1.88 -14.17 19.95
N LYS A 136 0.96 -13.30 20.36
CA LYS A 136 0.67 -12.05 19.67
C LYS A 136 1.89 -11.11 19.68
N PHE A 137 2.51 -10.91 20.83
CA PHE A 137 3.72 -10.08 20.96
C PHE A 137 4.90 -10.63 20.15
N ALA A 138 5.10 -11.95 20.13
CA ALA A 138 6.12 -12.61 19.33
C ALA A 138 5.83 -12.47 17.83
N SER A 139 4.58 -12.65 17.41
CA SER A 139 4.15 -12.41 16.03
C SER A 139 4.41 -10.95 15.63
N ASP A 140 3.99 -9.98 16.44
CA ASP A 140 4.17 -8.54 16.20
C ASP A 140 5.65 -8.10 16.22
N LYS A 141 6.54 -8.89 16.84
CA LYS A 141 8.00 -8.71 16.81
C LYS A 141 8.64 -9.39 15.61
N LEU A 142 8.09 -10.52 15.16
CA LEU A 142 8.58 -11.29 14.03
C LEU A 142 8.16 -10.70 12.69
N THR A 143 7.07 -9.93 12.62
CA THR A 143 6.55 -9.26 11.42
C THR A 143 7.05 -7.82 11.25
N ASP A 144 7.53 -7.19 12.32
CA ASP A 144 8.06 -5.82 12.32
C ASP A 144 9.36 -5.73 11.49
N GLY A 145 9.28 -5.12 10.31
CA GLY A 145 10.41 -5.03 9.35
C GLY A 145 10.82 -6.36 8.73
N ASN A 146 10.02 -7.42 8.86
CA ASN A 146 10.31 -8.74 8.29
C ASN A 146 9.25 -9.16 7.26
N PRO A 147 9.50 -8.89 5.97
CA PRO A 147 8.52 -9.13 4.92
C PRO A 147 8.24 -10.63 4.67
N ASN A 148 9.03 -11.54 5.26
CA ASN A 148 8.86 -12.99 5.11
C ASN A 148 7.81 -13.59 6.07
N PHE A 149 7.46 -12.89 7.16
CA PHE A 149 6.37 -13.30 8.05
C PHE A 149 5.13 -12.47 7.72
N ALA A 150 4.26 -12.99 6.85
CA ALA A 150 3.03 -12.30 6.44
C ALA A 150 1.81 -12.85 7.20
N ASP A 151 0.93 -11.96 7.64
CA ASP A 151 -0.41 -12.33 8.09
C ASP A 151 -1.22 -12.83 6.89
N LEU A 152 -1.58 -14.12 6.89
CA LEU A 152 -2.32 -14.74 5.79
C LEU A 152 -3.75 -14.19 5.64
N SER A 153 -4.28 -13.51 6.66
CA SER A 153 -5.59 -12.85 6.61
C SER A 153 -5.55 -11.46 5.97
N ASP A 154 -4.35 -10.87 5.83
CA ASP A 154 -4.18 -9.58 5.16
C ASP A 154 -4.45 -9.74 3.65
N LYS A 155 -5.47 -9.01 3.18
CA LYS A 155 -5.88 -8.97 1.76
C LYS A 155 -4.89 -8.18 0.91
N ASN A 156 -4.10 -7.31 1.53
CA ASN A 156 -3.11 -6.45 0.91
C ASN A 156 -1.68 -6.90 1.26
N ARG A 157 -1.49 -8.18 1.59
CA ARG A 157 -0.15 -8.74 1.72
C ARG A 157 0.59 -8.75 0.38
N PRO A 158 1.93 -8.69 0.38
CA PRO A 158 2.72 -8.57 -0.85
C PRO A 158 2.39 -9.58 -1.95
N THR A 159 2.15 -10.85 -1.60
CA THR A 159 1.79 -11.89 -2.57
C THR A 159 0.46 -11.63 -3.26
N LYS A 160 -0.55 -11.13 -2.54
CA LYS A 160 -1.85 -10.78 -3.14
C LYS A 160 -1.78 -9.53 -4.00
N ILE A 161 -0.96 -8.56 -3.60
CA ILE A 161 -0.72 -7.38 -4.43
C ILE A 161 -0.02 -7.79 -5.73
N GLY A 162 1.01 -8.65 -5.66
CA GLY A 162 1.71 -9.12 -6.86
C GLY A 162 0.84 -9.98 -7.79
N GLU A 163 -0.03 -10.84 -7.24
CA GLU A 163 -1.06 -11.54 -8.01
C GLU A 163 -1.98 -10.56 -8.74
N LYS A 164 -2.54 -9.57 -8.02
CA LYS A 164 -3.41 -8.53 -8.60
C LYS A 164 -2.69 -7.73 -9.67
N PHE A 165 -1.44 -7.34 -9.44
CA PHE A 165 -0.63 -6.63 -10.44
C PHE A 165 -0.37 -7.48 -11.69
N GLY A 166 -0.16 -8.79 -11.54
CA GLY A 166 -0.10 -9.69 -12.70
C GLY A 166 -1.41 -9.72 -13.49
N MET A 167 -2.55 -9.73 -12.80
CA MET A 167 -3.87 -9.68 -13.45
C MET A 167 -4.08 -8.37 -14.24
N VAL A 168 -3.57 -7.23 -13.75
CA VAL A 168 -3.64 -5.95 -14.48
C VAL A 168 -3.00 -6.04 -15.86
N TYR A 169 -1.94 -6.84 -16.00
CA TYR A 169 -1.32 -7.10 -17.29
C TYR A 169 -2.14 -8.04 -18.18
N ASP A 170 -2.74 -9.07 -17.59
CA ASP A 170 -3.49 -10.08 -18.34
C ASP A 170 -4.86 -9.54 -18.83
N GLU A 171 -5.51 -8.67 -18.05
CA GLU A 171 -6.86 -8.15 -18.29
C GLU A 171 -6.81 -6.69 -18.79
N GLU A 172 -6.67 -5.71 -17.88
CA GLU A 172 -6.86 -4.29 -18.19
C GLU A 172 -5.84 -3.71 -19.19
N TRP A 173 -4.62 -4.24 -19.22
CA TRP A 173 -3.59 -3.79 -20.16
C TRP A 173 -3.98 -4.05 -21.62
N SER A 174 -4.58 -5.21 -21.90
CA SER A 174 -5.00 -5.58 -23.26
C SER A 174 -6.16 -4.70 -23.73
N ASP A 175 -7.13 -4.44 -22.86
CA ASP A 175 -8.26 -3.56 -23.15
C ASP A 175 -7.79 -2.11 -23.40
N ALA A 176 -6.86 -1.61 -22.59
CA ALA A 176 -6.28 -0.28 -22.77
C ALA A 176 -5.43 -0.21 -24.05
N TYR A 177 -4.70 -1.27 -24.38
CA TYR A 177 -3.94 -1.37 -25.63
C TYR A 177 -4.85 -1.24 -26.85
N GLU A 178 -5.94 -2.00 -26.91
CA GLU A 178 -6.90 -1.97 -28.02
C GLU A 178 -7.59 -0.60 -28.14
N GLU A 179 -7.96 0.01 -27.03
CA GLU A 179 -8.58 1.34 -27.01
C GLU A 179 -7.62 2.43 -27.51
N ILE A 180 -6.37 2.46 -27.02
CA ILE A 180 -5.37 3.43 -27.50
C ILE A 180 -5.11 3.22 -28.99
N GLN A 181 -4.91 1.97 -29.42
CA GLN A 181 -4.61 1.66 -30.82
C GLN A 181 -5.76 2.06 -31.76
N SER A 182 -7.00 1.80 -31.36
CA SER A 182 -8.18 2.14 -32.17
C SER A 182 -8.45 3.64 -32.26
N LEU A 183 -8.31 4.37 -31.14
CA LEU A 183 -8.61 5.80 -31.08
C LEU A 183 -7.49 6.66 -31.66
N LEU A 184 -6.23 6.33 -31.36
CA LEU A 184 -5.07 7.18 -31.63
C LEU A 184 -4.21 6.68 -32.79
N LYS A 185 -4.45 5.46 -33.28
CA LYS A 185 -3.74 4.85 -34.43
C LYS A 185 -2.21 4.86 -34.27
N LEU A 186 -1.75 4.71 -33.04
CA LEU A 186 -0.34 4.56 -32.72
C LEU A 186 0.16 3.19 -33.16
N SER A 187 1.46 3.09 -33.42
CA SER A 187 2.11 1.80 -33.62
C SER A 187 2.14 0.98 -32.33
N ASP A 188 2.20 -0.35 -32.45
CA ASP A 188 2.26 -1.26 -31.30
C ASP A 188 3.34 -0.84 -30.29
N THR A 189 4.52 -0.45 -30.79
CA THR A 189 5.66 -0.04 -29.95
C THR A 189 5.34 1.23 -29.16
N GLU A 190 4.72 2.22 -29.78
CA GLU A 190 4.31 3.46 -29.10
C GLU A 190 3.25 3.18 -28.02
N VAL A 191 2.30 2.26 -28.28
CA VAL A 191 1.30 1.89 -27.27
C VAL A 191 1.95 1.19 -26.08
N TYR A 192 2.87 0.24 -26.32
CA TYR A 192 3.60 -0.44 -25.24
C TYR A 192 4.39 0.55 -24.39
N GLU A 193 5.07 1.53 -25.02
CA GLU A 193 5.79 2.58 -24.32
C GLU A 193 4.85 3.45 -23.48
N VAL A 194 3.68 3.82 -23.99
CA VAL A 194 2.68 4.58 -23.22
C VAL A 194 2.26 3.82 -21.97
N LEU A 195 1.85 2.56 -22.13
CA LEU A 195 1.35 1.73 -21.02
C LEU A 195 2.45 1.49 -19.97
N LEU A 196 3.67 1.17 -20.40
CA LEU A 196 4.80 1.04 -19.46
C LEU A 196 5.12 2.36 -18.73
N ASN A 197 5.10 3.49 -19.43
CA ASN A 197 5.39 4.79 -18.82
C ASN A 197 4.37 5.19 -17.76
N ILE A 198 3.09 4.79 -17.92
CA ILE A 198 2.06 4.97 -16.88
C ILE A 198 2.48 4.24 -15.60
N VAL A 199 2.92 2.98 -15.71
CA VAL A 199 3.35 2.18 -14.54
C VAL A 199 4.58 2.78 -13.88
N ILE A 200 5.60 3.15 -14.65
CA ILE A 200 6.85 3.72 -14.12
C ILE A 200 6.60 5.07 -13.44
N ALA A 201 5.81 5.94 -14.08
CA ALA A 201 5.44 7.23 -13.50
C ALA A 201 4.54 7.05 -12.27
N GLY A 202 3.63 6.06 -12.30
CA GLY A 202 2.78 5.67 -11.19
C GLY A 202 3.59 5.22 -9.97
N ASP A 203 4.63 4.38 -10.15
CA ASP A 203 5.47 3.94 -9.03
C ASP A 203 6.21 5.11 -8.41
N ARG A 204 6.80 5.97 -9.24
CA ARG A 204 7.49 7.18 -8.77
C ARG A 204 6.55 8.08 -7.97
N PHE A 205 5.37 8.36 -8.53
CA PHE A 205 4.33 9.14 -7.86
C PHE A 205 3.93 8.52 -6.52
N CYS A 206 3.60 7.22 -6.49
CA CYS A 206 3.21 6.52 -5.27
C CYS A 206 4.33 6.49 -4.23
N ARG A 207 5.59 6.40 -4.66
CA ARG A 207 6.76 6.44 -3.78
C ARG A 207 6.92 7.80 -3.11
N GLU A 208 6.84 8.88 -3.88
CA GLU A 208 6.92 10.25 -3.36
C GLU A 208 5.77 10.55 -2.39
N VAL A 209 4.54 10.22 -2.80
CA VAL A 209 3.35 10.45 -1.98
C VAL A 209 3.37 9.60 -0.71
N SER A 210 3.81 8.33 -0.78
CA SER A 210 3.83 7.46 0.41
C SER A 210 4.84 7.93 1.46
N GLN A 211 5.98 8.47 1.04
CA GLN A 211 6.99 9.05 1.93
C GLN A 211 6.46 10.33 2.58
N SER A 212 5.88 11.23 1.78
CA SER A 212 5.28 12.48 2.29
C SER A 212 4.11 12.22 3.24
N GLN A 213 3.25 11.26 2.91
CA GLN A 213 2.12 10.87 3.74
C GLN A 213 2.59 10.29 5.08
N LEU A 214 3.59 9.40 5.09
CA LEU A 214 4.11 8.83 6.32
C LEU A 214 4.73 9.91 7.21
N SER A 215 5.52 10.83 6.65
CA SER A 215 6.08 11.95 7.40
C SER A 215 5.00 12.84 8.01
N SER A 216 3.92 13.09 7.26
CA SER A 216 2.78 13.87 7.73
C SER A 216 2.02 13.17 8.86
N ILE A 217 1.82 11.85 8.77
CA ILE A 217 1.20 11.04 9.83
C ILE A 217 2.08 11.04 11.08
N GLU A 218 3.39 10.79 10.93
CA GLU A 218 4.33 10.82 12.04
C GLU A 218 4.31 12.17 12.77
N LYS A 219 4.31 13.27 12.01
CA LYS A 219 4.19 14.63 12.55
C LYS A 219 2.86 14.84 13.27
N GLY A 220 1.74 14.48 12.64
CA GLY A 220 0.40 14.63 13.21
C GLY A 220 0.17 13.78 14.47
N MET A 221 0.85 12.64 14.60
CA MET A 221 0.86 11.84 15.83
C MET A 221 1.81 12.43 16.89
N LYS A 222 2.92 13.03 16.48
CA LYS A 222 3.96 13.57 17.37
C LYS A 222 3.50 14.85 18.08
N GLU A 223 3.03 15.82 17.31
CA GLU A 223 2.79 17.19 17.81
C GLU A 223 1.79 17.23 18.98
N PRO A 224 0.61 16.58 18.93
CA PRO A 224 -0.35 16.65 20.03
C PRO A 224 0.16 16.01 21.34
N MET A 225 1.14 15.10 21.25
CA MET A 225 1.68 14.39 22.40
C MET A 225 2.78 15.17 23.11
N LEU A 226 3.62 15.89 22.36
CA LEU A 226 4.77 16.63 22.91
C LEU A 226 4.48 18.12 23.11
N ARG A 227 3.47 18.65 22.42
CA ARG A 227 3.03 20.03 22.51
C ARG A 227 1.49 20.09 22.54
N PRO A 228 0.86 19.63 23.63
CA PRO A 228 -0.58 19.72 23.76
C PRO A 228 -1.04 21.19 23.69
N GLN A 229 -2.02 21.46 22.83
CA GLN A 229 -2.65 22.76 22.67
C GLN A 229 -4.11 22.67 23.08
N TRP A 230 -4.57 23.65 23.85
CA TRP A 230 -5.98 23.79 24.21
C TRP A 230 -6.44 25.20 23.88
N PHE A 231 -7.59 25.31 23.22
CA PHE A 231 -8.18 26.59 22.85
C PHE A 231 -9.46 26.79 23.66
N SER A 232 -9.55 27.94 24.35
CA SER A 232 -10.74 28.32 25.13
C SER A 232 -10.88 29.84 25.12
N ASP A 233 -12.10 30.33 24.85
CA ASP A 233 -12.45 31.76 24.81
C ASP A 233 -11.52 32.63 23.95
N GLY A 234 -11.13 32.10 22.78
CA GLY A 234 -10.22 32.78 21.84
C GLY A 234 -8.76 32.86 22.31
N LYS A 235 -8.40 32.16 23.40
CA LYS A 235 -7.03 32.05 23.91
C LYS A 235 -6.46 30.66 23.65
N GLU A 236 -5.24 30.61 23.16
CA GLU A 236 -4.44 29.39 23.06
C GLU A 236 -3.66 29.17 24.35
N TYR A 237 -3.78 27.97 24.90
CA TYR A 237 -2.98 27.47 26.01
C TYR A 237 -2.07 26.37 25.46
N SER A 238 -0.76 26.61 25.49
CA SER A 238 0.23 25.62 25.06
C SER A 238 1.49 25.67 25.91
N VAL A 239 2.22 24.56 25.95
CA VAL A 239 3.52 24.43 26.60
C VAL A 239 4.63 24.34 25.55
N ALA A 240 5.88 24.55 25.97
CA ALA A 240 7.03 24.29 25.09
C ALA A 240 7.05 22.81 24.67
N GLU A 241 7.54 22.51 23.46
CA GLU A 241 7.64 21.13 22.96
C GLU A 241 8.54 20.32 23.90
N LEU A 242 8.03 19.17 24.35
CA LEU A 242 8.80 18.24 25.14
C LEU A 242 9.77 17.46 24.24
N GLU A 243 11.01 17.27 24.70
CA GLU A 243 11.99 16.45 23.99
C GLU A 243 11.50 15.01 23.83
N ALA A 244 11.59 14.50 22.60
CA ALA A 244 11.14 13.16 22.28
C ALA A 244 12.15 12.11 22.78
N SER A 245 11.71 11.19 23.65
CA SER A 245 12.56 10.05 24.02
C SER A 245 12.77 9.08 22.82
N PRO A 246 13.86 8.30 22.81
CA PRO A 246 14.08 7.29 21.77
C PRO A 246 12.96 6.25 21.68
N ASN A 247 12.43 5.81 22.83
CA ASN A 247 11.33 4.84 22.91
C ASN A 247 10.04 5.40 22.32
N PHE A 248 9.71 6.66 22.65
CA PHE A 248 8.56 7.35 22.05
C PHE A 248 8.69 7.41 20.53
N THR A 249 9.86 7.80 20.03
CA THR A 249 10.11 7.91 18.58
C THR A 249 9.96 6.56 17.88
N ALA A 250 10.50 5.48 18.46
CA ALA A 250 10.37 4.14 17.89
C ALA A 250 8.92 3.65 17.85
N SER A 251 8.18 3.81 18.96
CA SER A 251 6.75 3.44 19.03
C SER A 251 5.91 4.26 18.06
N LEU A 252 6.14 5.56 17.97
CA LEU A 252 5.42 6.44 17.05
C LEU A 252 5.60 6.01 15.59
N LYS A 253 6.84 5.73 15.17
CA LYS A 253 7.12 5.24 13.81
C LYS A 253 6.38 3.95 13.51
N LYS A 254 6.39 3.00 14.46
CA LYS A 254 5.65 1.74 14.32
C LYS A 254 4.14 1.99 14.16
N PHE A 255 3.54 2.78 15.05
CA PHE A 255 2.10 3.07 14.99
C PHE A 255 1.71 3.83 13.72
N ALA A 256 2.54 4.76 13.26
CA ALA A 256 2.31 5.48 12.01
C ALA A 256 2.29 4.53 10.80
N LYS A 257 3.26 3.61 10.72
CA LYS A 257 3.33 2.60 9.66
C LYS A 257 2.14 1.64 9.71
N ASP A 258 1.80 1.12 10.89
CA ASP A 258 0.69 0.19 11.06
C ASP A 258 -0.66 0.85 10.72
N PHE A 259 -0.87 2.10 11.16
CA PHE A 259 -2.06 2.89 10.81
C PHE A 259 -2.15 3.09 9.30
N ARG A 260 -1.06 3.52 8.65
CA ARG A 260 -1.00 3.73 7.20
C ARG A 260 -1.32 2.45 6.45
N ARG A 261 -0.67 1.34 6.78
CA ARG A 261 -0.91 0.03 6.12
C ARG A 261 -2.36 -0.42 6.28
N GLY A 262 -2.91 -0.32 7.49
CA GLY A 262 -4.29 -0.72 7.80
C GLY A 262 -5.37 0.12 7.12
N THR A 263 -5.03 1.32 6.65
CA THR A 263 -5.98 2.28 6.05
C THR A 263 -5.64 2.67 4.62
N ALA A 264 -4.60 2.07 4.02
CA ALA A 264 -4.04 2.48 2.73
C ALA A 264 -5.08 2.56 1.60
N VAL A 265 -6.05 1.63 1.56
CA VAL A 265 -7.11 1.59 0.54
C VAL A 265 -7.93 2.89 0.50
N ALA A 266 -8.09 3.59 1.63
CA ALA A 266 -8.83 4.85 1.68
C ALA A 266 -8.19 5.97 0.83
N SER A 267 -6.87 5.87 0.55
CA SER A 267 -6.16 6.84 -0.28
C SER A 267 -6.27 6.55 -1.78
N VAL A 268 -6.68 5.34 -2.20
CA VAL A 268 -6.60 4.90 -3.59
C VAL A 268 -7.38 5.82 -4.54
N VAL A 269 -8.67 6.03 -4.29
CA VAL A 269 -9.52 6.84 -5.19
C VAL A 269 -9.02 8.29 -5.33
N PRO A 270 -8.69 9.02 -4.24
CA PRO A 270 -8.05 10.33 -4.34
C PRO A 270 -6.73 10.30 -5.13
N LEU A 271 -5.87 9.29 -4.90
CA LEU A 271 -4.59 9.18 -5.58
C LEU A 271 -4.73 8.93 -7.08
N CYS A 272 -5.68 8.09 -7.49
CA CYS A 272 -6.01 7.89 -8.90
C CYS A 272 -6.41 9.21 -9.56
N THR A 273 -7.24 10.01 -8.88
CA THR A 273 -7.67 11.32 -9.39
C THR A 273 -6.47 12.28 -9.52
N ILE A 274 -5.65 12.40 -8.47
CA ILE A 274 -4.45 13.26 -8.49
C ILE A 274 -3.48 12.82 -9.58
N PHE A 275 -3.26 11.52 -9.75
CA PHE A 275 -2.39 10.99 -10.79
C PHE A 275 -2.92 11.34 -12.18
N LYS A 276 -4.21 11.07 -12.45
CA LYS A 276 -4.83 11.36 -13.76
C LYS A 276 -4.82 12.85 -14.07
N ASP A 277 -5.17 13.70 -13.10
CA ASP A 277 -5.29 15.14 -13.32
C ASP A 277 -3.96 15.90 -13.30
N GLY A 278 -2.92 15.33 -12.69
CA GLY A 278 -1.58 15.90 -12.65
C GLY A 278 -0.60 15.13 -13.52
N LYS A 279 -0.14 13.98 -13.04
CA LYS A 279 0.97 13.22 -13.63
C LYS A 279 0.66 12.63 -15.00
N PHE A 280 -0.54 12.11 -15.22
CA PHE A 280 -0.90 11.59 -16.53
C PHE A 280 -0.99 12.70 -17.57
N LYS A 281 -1.57 13.87 -17.23
CA LYS A 281 -1.59 15.05 -18.12
C LYS A 281 -0.18 15.56 -18.47
N GLU A 282 0.77 15.50 -17.53
CA GLU A 282 2.19 15.79 -17.81
C GLU A 282 2.80 14.79 -18.82
N LEU A 283 2.39 13.52 -18.77
CA LEU A 283 2.88 12.47 -19.68
C LEU A 283 2.21 12.54 -21.06
N ARG A 284 0.90 12.76 -21.11
CA ARG A 284 0.07 12.74 -22.32
C ARG A 284 -1.06 13.76 -22.18
N ASP A 285 -1.21 14.61 -23.19
CA ASP A 285 -2.31 15.58 -23.29
C ASP A 285 -3.58 14.90 -23.82
N TRP A 286 -4.02 13.83 -23.15
CA TRP A 286 -5.22 13.07 -23.50
C TRP A 286 -6.29 13.25 -22.43
N ASP A 287 -7.55 13.35 -22.86
CA ASP A 287 -8.68 13.31 -21.95
C ASP A 287 -8.97 11.86 -21.56
N VAL A 288 -8.24 11.39 -20.55
CA VAL A 288 -8.31 10.00 -20.07
C VAL A 288 -9.73 9.60 -19.65
N TYR A 289 -10.57 10.54 -19.23
CA TYR A 289 -11.93 10.25 -18.80
C TYR A 289 -12.86 9.89 -19.97
N LYS A 290 -12.43 10.13 -21.21
CA LYS A 290 -13.11 9.67 -22.44
C LYS A 290 -12.57 8.33 -22.96
N MET A 291 -11.54 7.78 -22.32
CA MET A 291 -10.92 6.51 -22.69
C MET A 291 -11.17 5.52 -21.54
N GLU A 292 -12.26 4.76 -21.63
CA GLU A 292 -12.79 3.97 -20.51
C GLU A 292 -11.81 2.89 -20.06
N SER A 293 -11.27 2.12 -21.01
CA SER A 293 -10.32 1.04 -20.72
C SER A 293 -9.01 1.57 -20.17
N LEU A 294 -8.48 2.65 -20.75
CA LEU A 294 -7.26 3.30 -20.26
C LEU A 294 -7.43 3.87 -18.85
N ASN A 295 -8.59 4.46 -18.57
CA ASN A 295 -8.91 4.99 -17.25
C ASN A 295 -8.94 3.88 -16.18
N LEU A 296 -9.58 2.75 -16.48
CA LEU A 296 -9.61 1.58 -15.61
C LEU A 296 -8.20 0.99 -15.39
N TYR A 297 -7.42 0.88 -16.45
CA TYR A 297 -6.03 0.43 -16.38
C TYR A 297 -5.17 1.31 -15.47
N ILE A 298 -5.28 2.65 -15.60
CA ILE A 298 -4.57 3.59 -14.73
C ILE A 298 -4.99 3.41 -13.27
N ASP A 299 -6.28 3.30 -13.00
CA ASP A 299 -6.80 3.13 -11.64
C ASP A 299 -6.27 1.83 -11.00
N ALA A 300 -6.27 0.73 -11.76
CA ALA A 300 -5.76 -0.56 -11.32
C ALA A 300 -4.24 -0.54 -11.05
N CYS A 301 -3.48 0.13 -11.92
CA CYS A 301 -2.05 0.34 -11.74
C CYS A 301 -1.76 1.16 -10.46
N ILE A 302 -2.40 2.31 -10.29
CA ILE A 302 -2.16 3.20 -9.16
C ILE A 302 -2.56 2.55 -7.85
N GLU A 303 -3.66 1.80 -7.81
CA GLU A 303 -4.03 1.02 -6.62
C GLU A 303 -2.91 0.03 -6.23
N CYS A 304 -2.44 -0.79 -7.17
CA CYS A 304 -1.40 -1.77 -6.88
C CYS A 304 -0.09 -1.10 -6.44
N LEU A 305 0.35 -0.08 -7.18
CA LEU A 305 1.61 0.63 -6.92
C LEU A 305 1.55 1.38 -5.59
N TRP A 306 0.40 1.95 -5.22
CA TRP A 306 0.19 2.54 -3.90
C TRP A 306 0.33 1.49 -2.79
N LEU A 307 -0.38 0.37 -2.92
CA LEU A 307 -0.36 -0.71 -1.93
C LEU A 307 1.02 -1.37 -1.80
N MET A 308 1.81 -1.41 -2.88
CA MET A 308 3.22 -1.81 -2.89
C MET A 308 4.11 -0.86 -2.09
N ASN A 309 3.92 0.45 -2.26
CA ASN A 309 4.76 1.49 -1.66
C ASN A 309 4.47 1.73 -0.15
N VAL A 310 3.29 1.36 0.35
CA VAL A 310 2.97 1.45 1.78
C VAL A 310 3.49 0.29 2.62
N GLN A 311 3.98 -0.79 2.00
CA GLN A 311 4.61 -1.92 2.68
C GLN A 311 5.88 -1.48 3.44
N ASP A 312 6.35 -2.33 4.36
CA ASP A 312 7.56 -2.08 5.14
C ASP A 312 8.44 -3.35 5.19
N PRO A 313 9.55 -3.40 4.42
CA PRO A 313 9.96 -2.43 3.40
C PRO A 313 8.99 -2.35 2.20
N PRO A 314 9.01 -1.24 1.43
CA PRO A 314 8.25 -1.14 0.18
C PRO A 314 8.62 -2.26 -0.80
N MET A 315 7.63 -2.73 -1.55
CA MET A 315 7.88 -3.65 -2.66
C MET A 315 8.65 -2.96 -3.78
N TYR A 316 9.32 -3.73 -4.63
CA TYR A 316 10.22 -3.21 -5.64
C TYR A 316 9.83 -3.68 -7.03
N ILE A 317 9.62 -2.73 -7.96
CA ILE A 317 9.43 -3.04 -9.38
C ILE A 317 10.73 -2.80 -10.15
N THR A 318 10.99 -3.60 -11.18
CA THR A 318 12.16 -3.41 -12.05
C THR A 318 11.80 -3.55 -13.51
N CYS A 319 12.42 -2.68 -14.32
CA CYS A 319 12.45 -2.78 -15.78
C CYS A 319 13.88 -3.10 -16.21
N LEU A 320 14.02 -3.82 -17.32
CA LEU A 320 15.29 -4.03 -17.98
C LEU A 320 15.48 -3.03 -19.11
N ASN A 321 16.72 -2.59 -19.30
CA ASN A 321 17.10 -1.67 -20.36
C ASN A 321 17.37 -2.42 -21.67
N LYS A 322 17.35 -1.67 -22.77
CA LYS A 322 17.72 -2.20 -24.08
C LYS A 322 19.15 -2.73 -24.05
N GLY A 323 19.33 -3.97 -24.48
CA GLY A 323 20.62 -4.68 -24.50
C GLY A 323 20.91 -5.52 -23.25
N ASP A 324 20.09 -5.40 -22.19
CA ASP A 324 20.24 -6.24 -21.01
C ASP A 324 19.90 -7.71 -21.35
N ASN A 325 20.53 -8.64 -20.64
CA ASN A 325 20.06 -10.02 -20.61
C ASN A 325 18.95 -10.14 -19.56
N TYR A 326 17.98 -11.02 -19.81
CA TYR A 326 16.92 -11.30 -18.84
C TYR A 326 17.02 -12.74 -18.33
N GLU A 327 16.62 -12.92 -17.08
CA GLU A 327 16.50 -14.25 -16.49
C GLU A 327 15.09 -14.79 -16.72
N PRO A 328 14.91 -16.00 -17.32
CA PRO A 328 13.60 -16.60 -17.56
C PRO A 328 12.77 -16.85 -16.27
N ALA A 329 13.46 -16.88 -15.12
CA ALA A 329 12.81 -16.95 -13.81
C ALA A 329 12.07 -15.64 -13.47
N HIS A 330 12.58 -14.49 -13.90
CA HIS A 330 12.08 -13.16 -13.56
C HIS A 330 11.20 -12.55 -14.66
N PHE A 331 11.47 -12.88 -15.93
CA PHE A 331 10.79 -12.31 -17.08
C PHE A 331 10.31 -13.38 -18.07
N ASN A 332 9.10 -13.18 -18.57
CA ASN A 332 8.56 -13.90 -19.72
C ASN A 332 8.86 -13.13 -21.02
N MET A 333 8.90 -13.85 -22.15
CA MET A 333 9.07 -13.25 -23.48
C MET A 333 7.72 -12.82 -24.06
N PHE A 334 7.69 -11.63 -24.65
CA PHE A 334 6.54 -11.09 -25.36
C PHE A 334 6.74 -11.19 -26.88
N LEU A 335 5.81 -11.87 -27.56
CA LEU A 335 5.72 -12.09 -29.01
C LEU A 335 6.85 -12.87 -29.70
N VAL A 336 8.11 -12.57 -29.39
CA VAL A 336 9.29 -13.11 -30.10
C VAL A 336 10.27 -13.78 -29.17
N LYS A 337 11.12 -14.65 -29.74
CA LYS A 337 12.24 -15.27 -29.03
C LYS A 337 13.52 -14.49 -29.26
N GLY A 338 14.34 -14.37 -28.22
CA GLY A 338 15.66 -13.76 -28.28
C GLY A 338 16.38 -13.89 -26.95
N LYS A 339 17.58 -13.31 -26.85
CA LYS A 339 18.40 -13.34 -25.62
C LYS A 339 18.58 -11.97 -25.00
N GLU A 340 18.69 -10.94 -25.83
CA GLU A 340 18.84 -9.56 -25.40
C GLU A 340 17.49 -8.84 -25.42
N VAL A 341 17.23 -8.05 -24.39
CA VAL A 341 16.04 -7.21 -24.29
C VAL A 341 16.11 -6.09 -25.33
N GLU A 342 15.02 -5.89 -26.07
CA GLU A 342 14.84 -4.67 -26.86
C GLU A 342 14.15 -3.60 -26.02
N TYR A 343 13.08 -3.97 -25.30
CA TYR A 343 12.42 -3.16 -24.28
C TYR A 343 11.62 -4.02 -23.30
N THR A 344 11.33 -3.45 -22.12
CA THR A 344 10.40 -4.03 -21.15
C THR A 344 8.97 -3.68 -21.56
N VAL A 345 8.04 -4.64 -21.48
CA VAL A 345 6.60 -4.43 -21.72
C VAL A 345 5.85 -4.30 -20.40
N TRP A 346 6.25 -5.10 -19.41
CA TRP A 346 5.68 -5.10 -18.07
C TRP A 346 6.77 -5.36 -17.03
N PRO A 347 6.84 -4.60 -15.93
CA PRO A 347 7.90 -4.76 -14.94
C PRO A 347 7.75 -6.04 -14.12
N ALA A 348 8.88 -6.57 -13.66
CA ALA A 348 8.88 -7.62 -12.65
C ALA A 348 8.75 -7.00 -11.25
N VAL A 349 8.09 -7.71 -10.34
CA VAL A 349 7.81 -7.25 -8.97
C VAL A 349 8.47 -8.16 -7.95
N PHE A 350 9.20 -7.58 -7.02
CA PHE A 350 9.89 -8.23 -5.92
C PHE A 350 9.31 -7.80 -4.58
N LEU A 351 9.47 -8.65 -3.57
CA LEU A 351 8.96 -8.41 -2.22
C LEU A 351 9.54 -7.13 -1.60
N HIS A 352 10.81 -6.86 -1.92
CA HIS A 352 11.54 -5.63 -1.66
C HIS A 352 12.77 -5.60 -2.58
N GLU A 353 13.54 -4.51 -2.56
CA GLU A 353 14.78 -4.42 -3.33
C GLU A 353 15.75 -5.55 -2.91
N GLY A 354 16.23 -6.34 -3.89
CA GLY A 354 17.05 -7.53 -3.66
C GLY A 354 16.32 -8.72 -2.99
N GLY A 355 14.99 -8.63 -2.82
CA GLY A 355 14.16 -9.68 -2.25
C GLY A 355 13.74 -10.76 -3.27
N PRO A 356 12.93 -11.74 -2.86
CA PRO A 356 12.39 -12.76 -3.76
C PRO A 356 11.37 -12.16 -4.75
N LEU A 357 11.30 -12.78 -5.93
CA LEU A 357 10.30 -12.46 -6.96
C LEU A 357 8.89 -12.76 -6.44
N VAL A 358 7.96 -11.85 -6.72
CA VAL A 358 6.53 -11.98 -6.40
C VAL A 358 5.69 -12.10 -7.67
N SER A 359 6.00 -11.30 -8.71
CA SER A 359 5.31 -11.36 -10.00
C SER A 359 6.30 -11.18 -11.15
N LYS A 360 6.17 -11.99 -12.20
CA LYS A 360 7.06 -11.93 -13.36
C LYS A 360 6.76 -10.72 -14.22
N GLY A 361 7.80 -10.14 -14.80
CA GLY A 361 7.67 -9.13 -15.85
C GLY A 361 7.57 -9.75 -17.25
N TYR A 362 7.38 -8.90 -18.25
CA TYR A 362 7.41 -9.25 -19.66
C TYR A 362 8.40 -8.35 -20.40
N VAL A 363 9.24 -8.95 -21.23
CA VAL A 363 10.17 -8.24 -22.11
C VAL A 363 9.94 -8.66 -23.55
N LYS A 364 10.12 -7.72 -24.48
CA LYS A 364 10.28 -8.06 -25.89
C LYS A 364 11.77 -8.18 -26.20
N PRO A 365 12.27 -9.38 -26.56
CA PRO A 365 13.64 -9.53 -27.01
C PRO A 365 13.86 -8.92 -28.40
N LYS A 366 15.12 -8.62 -28.74
CA LYS A 366 15.49 -8.35 -30.12
C LYS A 366 15.22 -9.59 -30.97
N GLU A 367 14.55 -9.40 -32.10
CA GLU A 367 14.28 -10.47 -33.03
C GLU A 367 15.60 -11.04 -33.57
N GLN A 368 15.82 -12.34 -33.36
CA GLN A 368 16.94 -13.03 -33.97
C GLN A 368 16.57 -13.34 -35.42
N LEU A 369 17.05 -12.51 -36.35
CA LEU A 369 17.08 -12.88 -37.76
C LEU A 369 17.90 -14.16 -37.88
N GLN A 370 17.22 -15.27 -38.20
CA GLN A 370 17.84 -16.56 -38.50
C GLN A 370 18.43 -16.58 -39.90
#